data_AF-A0A9Q3IQI9-F1
#
_entry.id   AF-A0A9Q3IQI9-F1
#
_cell.length_a   1.000
_cell.length_b   1.000
_cell.length_c   1.000
_cell.angle_alpha   90.00
_cell.angle_beta   90.00
_cell.angle_gamma   90.00
#
_symmetry.space_group_name_H-M   'P 1'
#
loop_
_entity.id
_entity.type
_entity.pdbx_description
1 polymer ?
#
loop_
_entity_poly.entity_id
_entity_poly.type
_entity_poly.pdbx_seq_one_letter_code
_entity_poly.pdbx_strand_id
1 'polypeptide(L)' 'MIKLQEPSRPWENFHMDWVTGLPQAGDRIYSSCLVIVDRLSKTPIFLPCHKYDTAMGTALLIWNSVFTNIISDRDPKST' A
#
# COMPACT_ATOMS: atom_id res chain seq x y z
N MET A 1 25.84 -4.33 -1.85
CA MET A 1 24.44 -4.64 -1.51
C MET A 1 24.14 -3.94 -0.19
N ILE A 2 23.26 -2.92 -0.17
CA ILE A 2 22.93 -2.22 1.08
C ILE A 2 21.98 -3.12 1.87
N LYS A 3 22.35 -3.44 3.11
CA LYS A 3 21.52 -4.23 4.01
C LYS A 3 20.56 -3.26 4.72
N LEU A 4 19.27 -3.36 4.42
CA LEU A 4 18.25 -2.62 5.16
C LEU A 4 18.22 -3.14 6.60
N GLN A 5 18.16 -2.24 7.59
CA GLN A 5 17.98 -2.64 8.98
C GLN A 5 16.62 -3.33 9.15
N GLU A 6 16.54 -4.25 10.11
CA GLU A 6 15.26 -4.87 10.43
C GLU A 6 14.32 -3.83 11.04
N PRO A 7 13.07 -3.75 10.56
CA PRO A 7 12.09 -2.83 11.12
C PRO A 7 11.80 -3.16 12.58
N SER A 8 11.64 -2.12 13.39
CA SER A 8 11.27 -2.23 14.80
C SER A 8 9.77 -2.19 15.02
N ARG A 9 9.03 -1.63 14.06
CA ARG A 9 7.58 -1.44 14.11
C ARG A 9 6.90 -1.96 12.84
N PRO A 10 5.64 -2.43 12.94
CA PRO A 10 4.85 -2.79 11.76
C PRO A 10 4.74 -1.59 10.81
N TRP A 11 4.79 -1.87 9.51
CA TRP A 11 4.64 -0.88 8.42
C TRP A 11 5.77 0.15 8.30
N GLU A 12 6.87 0.00 9.05
CA GLU A 12 8.07 0.83 8.93
C GLU A 12 8.79 0.60 7.59
N ASN A 13 8.88 -0.66 7.18
CA ASN A 13 9.41 -1.08 5.88
C ASN A 13 8.46 -2.10 5.26
N PHE A 14 8.18 -1.99 3.97
CA PHE A 14 7.37 -2.97 3.25
C PHE A 14 7.93 -3.23 1.85
N HIS A 15 7.64 -4.41 1.34
CA HIS A 15 7.87 -4.74 -0.07
C HIS A 15 6.60 -4.47 -0.86
N MET A 16 6.74 -4.12 -2.13
CA MET A 16 5.60 -4.01 -3.05
C MET A 16 5.92 -4.71 -4.37
N ASP A 17 4.89 -5.31 -4.98
CA ASP A 17 4.98 -5.87 -6.33
C ASP A 17 3.60 -5.88 -7.01
N TRP A 18 3.58 -5.92 -8.34
CA TRP A 18 2.34 -5.95 -9.13
C TRP A 18 2.10 -7.33 -9.73
N VAL A 19 0.93 -7.87 -9.42
CA VAL A 19 0.37 -9.01 -10.15
C VAL A 19 -0.50 -8.46 -11.27
N THR A 20 -0.06 -8.64 -12.53
CA THR A 20 -0.77 -8.13 -13.71
C THR A 20 -1.30 -9.28 -14.58
N GLY A 21 -2.18 -8.96 -15.54
CA GLY A 21 -2.75 -9.96 -16.44
C GLY A 21 -3.85 -10.80 -15.81
N LEU A 22 -4.46 -10.30 -14.73
CA LEU A 22 -5.61 -10.93 -14.10
C LEU A 22 -6.86 -10.73 -14.97
N PRO A 23 -7.82 -11.66 -14.95
CA PRO A 23 -9.15 -11.43 -15.50
C PRO A 23 -9.76 -10.17 -14.90
N GLN A 24 -10.48 -9.41 -15.72
CA GLN A 24 -11.15 -8.20 -15.28
C GLN A 24 -12.24 -8.52 -14.24
N ALA A 25 -12.23 -7.83 -13.10
CA ALA A 25 -13.16 -8.09 -12.01
C ALA A 25 -13.53 -6.83 -11.21
N GLY A 26 -14.68 -6.91 -10.52
CA GLY A 26 -15.22 -5.86 -9.65
C GLY A 26 -15.84 -4.67 -10.40
N ASP A 27 -16.44 -3.76 -9.64
CA ASP A 27 -17.24 -2.64 -10.17
C ASP A 27 -16.42 -1.66 -11.03
N ARG A 28 -15.10 -1.61 -10.84
CA ARG A 28 -14.17 -0.75 -11.59
C ARG A 28 -13.30 -1.50 -12.61
N ILE A 29 -13.62 -2.76 -12.90
CA ILE A 29 -12.99 -3.56 -13.94
C ILE A 29 -11.45 -3.58 -13.76
N TYR A 30 -11.01 -3.96 -12.56
CA TYR A 30 -9.60 -4.06 -12.25
C TYR A 30 -8.97 -5.25 -12.97
N SER A 31 -7.73 -5.09 -13.44
CA SER A 31 -6.99 -6.11 -14.21
C SER A 31 -5.62 -6.42 -13.61
N SER A 32 -5.33 -5.84 -12.44
CA SER A 32 -4.07 -6.01 -11.72
C SER A 32 -4.31 -5.89 -10.22
N CYS A 33 -3.34 -6.34 -9.43
CA CYS A 33 -3.33 -6.24 -7.99
C CYS A 33 -1.95 -5.78 -7.53
N LEU A 34 -1.91 -4.69 -6.77
CA LEU A 34 -0.72 -4.28 -6.03
C LEU A 34 -0.68 -5.07 -4.72
N VAL A 35 0.40 -5.81 -4.53
CA VAL A 35 0.65 -6.59 -3.32
C VAL A 35 1.64 -5.82 -2.48
N ILE A 36 1.28 -5.51 -1.24
CA ILE A 36 2.15 -4.85 -0.27
C ILE A 36 2.35 -5.79 0.90
N VAL A 37 3.60 -6.04 1.30
CA VAL A 37 3.92 -6.97 2.39
C VAL A 37 4.76 -6.25 3.44
N ASP A 38 4.23 -6.14 4.66
CA ASP A 38 4.97 -5.61 5.79
C ASP A 38 6.18 -6.51 6.11
N ARG A 39 7.36 -5.90 6.24
CA ARG A 39 8.60 -6.63 6.47
C ARG A 39 8.66 -7.28 7.85
N LEU A 40 8.04 -6.69 8.86
CA LEU A 40 8.06 -7.19 10.24
C LEU A 40 7.07 -8.33 10.42
N SER A 41 5.78 -8.05 10.25
CA SER A 41 4.68 -9.00 10.50
C SER A 41 4.48 -10.02 9.38
N LYS A 42 5.05 -9.79 8.19
CA LYS A 42 4.79 -10.58 6.97
C LYS A 42 3.34 -10.53 6.49
N THR A 43 2.58 -9.57 6.98
CA THR A 43 1.15 -9.42 6.62
C THR A 43 1.04 -8.78 5.23
N PRO A 44 0.32 -9.43 4.28
CA PRO A 44 0.05 -8.85 2.98
C PRO A 44 -1.22 -7.97 3.00
N ILE A 45 -1.21 -6.91 2.20
CA ILE A 45 -2.39 -6.17 1.75
C ILE A 45 -2.47 -6.31 0.22
N PHE A 46 -3.65 -6.66 -0.27
CA PHE A 46 -3.94 -6.79 -1.69
C PHE A 46 -4.82 -5.61 -2.13
N LEU A 47 -4.30 -4.77 -3.01
CA LEU A 47 -5.00 -3.58 -3.50
C LEU A 47 -5.35 -3.77 -4.97
N PRO A 48 -6.63 -3.85 -5.34
CA PRO A 48 -7.03 -3.94 -6.74
C PRO A 48 -6.65 -2.65 -7.47
N CYS A 49 -6.02 -2.79 -8.63
CA CYS A 49 -5.48 -1.67 -9.40
C CYS A 49 -5.55 -1.94 -10.90
N HIS A 50 -5.20 -0.93 -11.70
CA HIS A 50 -5.11 -1.05 -13.14
C HIS A 50 -3.65 -1.15 -13.56
N LYS A 51 -3.39 -1.94 -14.62
CA LYS A 51 -2.03 -2.17 -15.15
C LYS A 51 -1.26 -0.88 -15.46
N TYR A 52 -1.96 0.20 -15.78
CA TYR A 52 -1.41 1.47 -16.23
C TYR A 52 -1.68 2.60 -15.23
N ASP A 53 -1.88 2.28 -13.95
CA ASP A 53 -2.02 3.30 -12.92
C ASP A 53 -0.78 4.20 -12.87
N THR A 54 -1.02 5.50 -12.77
CA THR A 54 0.05 6.49 -12.68
C THR A 54 0.80 6.34 -11.36
N ALA A 55 2.03 6.86 -11.30
CA ALA A 55 2.80 6.90 -10.05
C ALA A 55 2.03 7.63 -8.93
N MET A 56 1.34 8.72 -9.25
CA MET A 56 0.50 9.44 -8.29
C MET A 56 -0.71 8.62 -7.84
N GLY A 57 -1.38 7.94 -8.77
CA GLY A 57 -2.51 7.04 -8.45
C GLY A 57 -2.09 5.90 -7.52
N THR A 58 -0.94 5.29 -7.80
CA THR A 58 -0.33 4.27 -6.95
C THR A 58 0.01 4.82 -5.57
N ALA A 59 0.65 5.99 -5.49
CA ALA A 59 1.01 6.61 -4.22
C ALA A 59 -0.22 6.89 -3.35
N LEU A 60 -1.29 7.42 -3.95
CA LEU A 60 -2.56 7.66 -3.26
C LEU A 60 -3.22 6.35 -2.81
N LEU A 61 -3.18 5.31 -3.64
CA LEU A 61 -3.71 3.99 -3.30
C LEU A 61 -3.01 3.41 -2.08
N ILE A 62 -1.68 3.49 -2.03
CA ILE A 62 -0.87 3.07 -0.87
C ILE A 62 -1.22 3.93 0.35
N TRP A 63 -1.22 5.26 0.20
CA TRP A 63 -1.47 6.19 1.29
C TRP A 63 -2.79 5.89 2.00
N ASN A 64 -3.86 5.75 1.22
CA ASN A 64 -5.21 5.51 1.72
C ASN A 64 -5.42 4.11 2.29
N SER A 65 -4.52 3.16 2.01
CA SER A 65 -4.70 1.75 2.42
C SER A 65 -3.80 1.34 3.58
N VAL A 66 -2.55 1.84 3.60
CA VAL A 66 -1.56 1.50 4.64
C VAL A 66 -1.67 2.45 5.83
N PHE A 67 -1.94 3.74 5.58
CA PHE A 67 -1.97 4.77 6.63
C PHE A 67 -3.40 5.22 6.96
N THR A 68 -4.31 4.26 7.18
CA THR A 68 -5.75 4.52 7.38
C THR A 68 -6.07 5.18 8.72
N ASN A 69 -5.32 4.88 9.78
CA ASN A 69 -5.60 5.36 11.13
C ASN A 69 -4.45 6.26 11.62
N ILE A 70 -4.54 7.55 11.32
CA ILE A 70 -3.62 8.57 11.82
C ILE A 70 -4.27 9.24 13.04
N ILE A 71 -3.63 9.12 14.20
CA ILE A 71 -4.08 9.77 15.43
C ILE A 71 -3.25 11.04 15.61
N SER A 72 -3.90 12.20 15.51
CA SER A 72 -3.30 13.51 15.83
C SER A 72 -3.64 13.92 17.26
N ASP A 73 -2.95 14.93 17.78
CA ASP A 73 -3.38 15.62 18.99
C ASP A 73 -4.64 16.46 18.73
N ARG A 74 -5.19 17.09 19.78
CA ARG A 74 -6.42 17.91 19.70
C ARG A 74 -6.13 19.40 19.57
N ASP A 75 -5.06 19.76 18.87
CA ASP A 75 -4.76 21.17 18.62
C ASP A 75 -5.70 21.76 17.54
N PRO A 76 -5.86 23.09 17.47
CA PRO A 76 -6.76 23.73 16.50
C PRO A 76 -6.40 23.49 15.03
N LYS A 77 -5.19 23.02 14.72
CA LYS A 77 -4.79 22.69 13.34
C LYS A 77 -5.25 21.29 12.94
N SER A 78 -5.53 20.42 13.91
CA SER A 78 -5.89 19.01 13.72
C SER A 78 -7.38 18.71 13.97
N THR A 79 -8.19 19.72 14.29
CA THR A 79 -9.66 19.62 14.51
C THR A 79 -10.40 20.39 13.43
#